data_AF-A0A3M6FGA5-F1
#
_entry.id   AF-A0A3M6FGA5-F1
#
_cell.length_a   1.000
_cell.length_b   1.000
_cell.length_c   1.000
_cell.angle_alpha   90.00
_cell.angle_beta   90.00
_cell.angle_gamma   90.00
#
_symmetry.space_group_name_H-M   'P 1'
#
loop_
_entity.id
_entity.type
_entity.pdbx_description
1 polymer ?
#
loop_
_entity_poly.entity_id
_entity_poly.type
_entity_poly.pdbx_seq_one_letter_code
_entity_poly.pdbx_strand_id
1 'polypeptide(L)'
;MLSNISVRSKLVLGFALVIVLTVLIALTGWMGISSLSERSERIADIGKLSTLTRDVRIARLAYTINYDAERASNWLKALESLENHVKYAQKVFDSPLNTPLVNASAEALKDYRVHYDNLLQATAAREATRAVFGQYADAAADDLQKLNAFARSEDGIAAQRDAIIQAMTLFQKMRFDLRGYTYSLKAENRAPAEASMNTVINFARNLQGFDSQSATIKHLVDALISYQNTLNQFSAAQEKIEQAQAGINKNIAILFDSADKLSANQVNLRIEDVGQAQTLLSVWLVAALIMSALAAWVITRLIVGPLLETLKLAERVADGDLTHNQAVTRRDELGLLQGSMLRMTGNLRELIGGLRDGVTQIASAAEQLSAVTEQTSAGVNSQKNETDQVATAMHEMSATVQEVARNAEQASHAAVNASKEAREGDGVVSKAVAQIEKLATEVKHSKSAMDELKSESNKIGGVLDVIKAVAEQTNLLALNAAIEAARAGEAGRGFAVVADEVRSLAQRTQTSTEEIAALISGLHTRTTQVATILDNSQALTENSVELTRNAGASINNMTQAISTIETMNHQIAAAAEEQSAVAEEINRSVLNVRDISEQTASASEETAASSVELARLGVHLQSLVSRFKV
;
A
#
# COMPACT_ATOMS: atom_id res chain seq x y z
N MET A 1 -18.45 29.03 -1.94
CA MET A 1 -17.62 29.39 -0.76
C MET A 1 -17.62 28.30 0.31
N LEU A 2 -18.77 27.79 0.77
CA LEU A 2 -18.83 26.74 1.80
C LEU A 2 -18.11 25.42 1.44
N SER A 3 -18.01 25.08 0.15
CA SER A 3 -17.31 23.87 -0.31
C SER A 3 -15.81 23.85 0.00
N ASN A 4 -15.15 25.01 0.06
CA ASN A 4 -13.70 25.13 0.26
C ASN A 4 -13.29 25.35 1.73
N ILE A 5 -14.25 25.39 2.64
CA ILE A 5 -14.00 25.46 4.08
C ILE A 5 -13.66 24.06 4.59
N SER A 6 -12.78 23.95 5.58
CA SER A 6 -12.39 22.67 6.17
C SER A 6 -13.59 21.88 6.67
N VAL A 7 -13.49 20.54 6.59
CA VAL A 7 -14.50 19.62 7.18
C VAL A 7 -14.70 19.94 8.66
N ARG A 8 -13.60 20.26 9.38
CA ARG A 8 -13.64 20.70 10.78
C ARG A 8 -14.54 21.92 10.96
N SER A 9 -14.33 22.99 10.20
CA SER A 9 -15.12 24.22 10.33
C SER A 9 -16.59 24.00 9.97
N LYS A 10 -16.90 23.11 9.00
CA LYS A 10 -18.29 22.73 8.67
C LYS A 10 -19.00 22.03 9.84
N LEU A 11 -18.33 21.08 10.49
CA LEU A 11 -18.88 20.37 11.65
C LEU A 11 -19.04 21.31 12.85
N VAL A 12 -18.05 22.16 13.14
CA VAL A 12 -18.12 23.12 14.25
C VAL A 12 -19.29 24.08 14.07
N LEU A 13 -19.53 24.59 12.85
CA LEU A 13 -20.66 25.49 12.58
C LEU A 13 -22.01 24.81 12.81
N GLY A 14 -22.16 23.55 12.38
CA GLY A 14 -23.39 22.77 12.60
C GLY A 14 -23.65 22.48 14.07
N PHE A 15 -22.64 21.96 14.79
CA PHE A 15 -22.79 21.60 16.20
C PHE A 15 -22.91 22.81 17.13
N ALA A 16 -22.18 23.90 16.88
CA ALA A 16 -22.28 25.12 17.68
C ALA A 16 -23.71 25.68 17.69
N LEU A 17 -24.40 25.62 16.55
CA LEU A 17 -25.76 26.13 16.42
C LEU A 17 -26.77 25.30 17.22
N VAL A 18 -26.61 23.96 17.24
CA VAL A 18 -27.43 23.06 18.07
C VAL A 18 -27.18 23.28 19.56
N ILE A 19 -25.91 23.48 19.95
CA ILE A 19 -25.54 23.76 21.35
C ILE A 19 -26.17 25.06 21.84
N VAL A 20 -26.13 26.13 21.04
CA VAL A 20 -26.77 27.41 21.39
C VAL A 20 -28.28 27.22 21.64
N LEU A 21 -28.96 26.47 20.78
CA LEU A 21 -30.39 26.18 20.96
C LEU A 21 -30.68 25.34 22.20
N THR A 22 -29.79 24.39 22.53
CA THR A 22 -29.92 23.57 23.75
C THR A 22 -29.75 24.41 25.01
N VAL A 23 -28.79 25.35 25.01
CA VAL A 23 -28.61 26.31 26.11
C VAL A 23 -29.85 27.19 26.27
N LEU A 24 -30.45 27.66 25.17
CA LEU A 24 -31.68 28.45 25.21
C LEU A 24 -32.86 27.65 25.80
N ILE A 25 -33.03 26.38 25.42
CA ILE A 25 -34.03 25.47 26.02
C ILE A 25 -33.80 25.28 27.52
N ALA A 26 -32.54 25.07 27.92
CA ALA A 26 -32.20 24.88 29.33
C ALA A 26 -32.48 26.15 30.16
N LEU A 27 -32.13 27.33 29.63
CA LEU A 27 -32.38 28.61 30.29
C LEU A 27 -33.87 28.90 30.41
N THR A 28 -34.67 28.69 29.36
CA THR A 28 -36.13 28.90 29.43
C THR A 28 -36.81 27.92 30.38
N GLY A 29 -36.38 26.65 30.39
CA GLY A 29 -36.86 25.65 31.35
C GLY A 29 -36.53 26.04 32.80
N TRP A 30 -35.30 26.50 33.05
CA TRP A 30 -34.88 26.94 34.38
C TRP A 30 -35.68 28.15 34.86
N MET A 31 -35.86 29.16 34.00
CA MET A 31 -36.67 30.35 34.31
C MET A 31 -38.13 29.97 34.62
N GLY A 32 -38.75 29.09 33.82
CA GLY A 32 -40.12 28.63 34.06
C GLY A 32 -40.31 27.84 35.36
N ILE A 33 -39.33 27.04 35.76
CA ILE A 33 -39.35 26.35 37.06
C ILE A 33 -39.19 27.36 38.22
N SER A 34 -38.29 28.33 38.07
CA SER A 34 -38.06 29.35 39.10
C SER A 34 -39.29 30.22 39.35
N SER A 35 -40.00 30.64 38.29
CA SER A 35 -41.25 31.39 38.44
C SER A 35 -42.33 30.53 39.09
N LEU A 36 -42.47 29.26 38.70
CA LEU A 36 -43.43 28.34 39.32
C LEU A 36 -43.17 28.13 40.82
N SER A 37 -41.90 28.05 41.22
CA SER A 37 -41.49 27.96 42.63
C SER A 37 -41.93 29.20 43.41
N GLU A 38 -41.64 30.40 42.89
CA GLU A 38 -42.08 31.65 43.50
C GLU A 38 -43.62 31.71 43.58
N ARG A 39 -44.34 31.28 42.52
CA ARG A 39 -45.81 31.27 42.55
C ARG A 39 -46.36 30.38 43.67
N SER A 40 -45.72 29.24 43.91
CA SER A 40 -46.11 28.31 44.98
C SER A 40 -45.92 28.91 46.37
N GLU A 41 -44.80 29.60 46.62
CA GLU A 41 -44.56 30.28 47.90
C GLU A 41 -45.61 31.35 48.18
N ARG A 42 -45.97 32.16 47.18
CA ARG A 42 -47.02 33.19 47.31
C ARG A 42 -48.39 32.58 47.63
N ILE A 43 -48.75 31.43 47.05
CA ILE A 43 -50.00 30.73 47.40
C ILE A 43 -49.98 30.27 48.87
N ALA A 44 -48.84 29.76 49.35
CA ALA A 44 -48.69 29.39 50.75
C ALA A 44 -48.83 30.60 51.69
N ASP A 45 -48.28 31.75 51.31
CA ASP A 45 -48.42 33.01 52.05
C ASP A 45 -49.87 33.49 52.11
N ILE A 46 -50.64 33.38 51.02
CA ILE A 46 -52.08 33.68 50.99
C ILE A 46 -52.86 32.70 51.88
N GLY A 47 -52.51 31.41 51.85
CA GLY A 47 -53.08 30.41 52.73
C GLY A 47 -52.90 30.78 54.20
N LYS A 48 -51.68 31.20 54.59
CA LYS A 48 -51.36 31.66 55.94
C LYS A 48 -52.16 32.90 56.35
N LEU A 49 -52.41 33.85 55.43
CA LEU A 49 -53.28 35.00 55.67
C LEU A 49 -54.71 34.57 56.04
N SER A 50 -55.28 33.62 55.30
CA SER A 50 -56.61 33.06 55.56
C SER A 50 -56.66 32.31 56.90
N THR A 51 -55.63 31.50 57.22
CA THR A 51 -55.51 30.80 58.51
C THR A 51 -55.47 31.78 59.68
N LEU A 52 -54.61 32.79 59.64
CA LEU A 52 -54.49 33.79 60.72
C LEU A 52 -55.78 34.62 60.87
N THR A 53 -56.46 34.93 59.78
CA THR A 53 -57.79 35.59 59.82
C THR A 53 -58.82 34.71 60.53
N ARG A 54 -58.78 33.39 60.31
CA ARG A 54 -59.62 32.42 61.02
C ARG A 54 -59.28 32.36 62.50
N ASP A 55 -58.01 32.37 62.87
CA ASP A 55 -57.57 32.32 64.26
C ASP A 55 -58.02 33.57 65.03
N VAL A 56 -57.93 34.75 64.41
CA VAL A 56 -58.49 36.00 64.96
C VAL A 56 -60.00 35.90 65.18
N ARG A 57 -60.74 35.34 64.20
CA ARG A 57 -62.19 35.13 64.31
C ARG A 57 -62.53 34.17 65.46
N ILE A 58 -61.77 33.08 65.61
CA ILE A 58 -61.94 32.10 66.68
C ILE A 58 -61.67 32.75 68.05
N ALA A 59 -60.57 33.47 68.19
CA ALA A 59 -60.20 34.12 69.45
C ALA A 59 -61.22 35.20 69.87
N ARG A 60 -61.75 35.96 68.91
CA ARG A 60 -62.88 36.88 69.15
C ARG A 60 -64.12 36.15 69.66
N LEU A 61 -64.52 35.05 68.99
CA LEU A 61 -65.70 34.30 69.39
C LEU A 61 -65.55 33.76 70.83
N ALA A 62 -64.34 33.29 71.18
CA ALA A 62 -64.03 32.89 72.56
C ALA A 62 -64.25 34.05 73.55
N TYR A 63 -63.77 35.26 73.24
CA TYR A 63 -63.98 36.45 74.08
C TYR A 63 -65.46 36.85 74.21
N THR A 64 -66.26 36.73 73.14
CA THR A 64 -67.70 37.06 73.21
C THR A 64 -68.52 36.08 74.03
N ILE A 65 -68.01 34.85 74.24
CA ILE A 65 -68.64 33.86 75.14
C ILE A 65 -68.37 34.25 76.60
N ASN A 66 -67.13 34.61 76.92
CA ASN A 66 -66.71 34.99 78.27
C ASN A 66 -65.80 36.23 78.22
N TYR A 67 -66.33 37.34 78.74
CA TYR A 67 -65.66 38.63 78.76
C TYR A 67 -64.60 38.70 79.88
N ASP A 68 -63.41 38.17 79.63
CA ASP A 68 -62.26 38.20 80.56
C ASP A 68 -60.96 38.67 79.91
N ALA A 69 -59.99 39.03 80.76
CA ALA A 69 -58.71 39.58 80.35
C ALA A 69 -57.82 38.57 79.59
N GLU A 70 -57.93 37.27 79.90
CA GLU A 70 -57.12 36.23 79.27
C GLU A 70 -57.53 36.06 77.80
N ARG A 71 -58.83 35.92 77.54
CA ARG A 71 -59.39 35.80 76.19
C ARG A 71 -59.19 37.07 75.38
N ALA A 72 -59.28 38.26 76.01
CA ALA A 72 -58.93 39.52 75.37
C ALA A 72 -57.45 39.55 74.92
N SER A 73 -56.53 39.09 75.76
CA SER A 73 -55.09 39.02 75.43
C SER A 73 -54.80 38.01 74.32
N ASN A 74 -55.44 36.83 74.37
CA ASN A 74 -55.29 35.81 73.33
C ASN A 74 -55.83 36.30 71.97
N TRP A 75 -56.94 37.04 71.98
CA TRP A 75 -57.46 37.69 70.78
C TRP A 75 -56.49 38.75 70.23
N LEU A 76 -55.89 39.56 71.10
CA LEU A 76 -54.88 40.54 70.70
C LEU A 76 -53.65 39.89 70.05
N LYS A 77 -53.14 38.80 70.62
CA LYS A 77 -51.99 38.05 70.06
C LYS A 77 -52.28 37.49 68.68
N ALA A 78 -53.49 36.96 68.48
CA ALA A 78 -53.93 36.49 67.16
C ALA A 78 -53.98 37.66 66.17
N LEU A 79 -54.49 38.82 66.60
CA LEU A 79 -54.57 40.02 65.77
C LEU A 79 -53.17 40.54 65.37
N GLU A 80 -52.24 40.61 66.31
CA GLU A 80 -50.85 41.02 66.04
C GLU A 80 -50.12 40.06 65.09
N SER A 81 -50.38 38.76 65.22
CA SER A 81 -49.83 37.75 64.30
C SER A 81 -50.32 37.97 62.88
N LEU A 82 -51.61 38.29 62.72
CA LEU A 82 -52.22 38.62 61.44
C LEU A 82 -51.70 39.95 60.87
N GLU A 83 -51.57 41.00 61.70
CA GLU A 83 -50.97 42.29 61.31
C GLU A 83 -49.54 42.13 60.80
N ASN A 84 -48.72 41.33 61.48
CA ASN A 84 -47.36 41.06 61.05
C ASN A 84 -47.30 40.32 59.71
N HIS A 85 -48.20 39.36 59.50
CA HIS A 85 -48.29 38.65 58.22
C HIS A 85 -48.78 39.55 57.09
N VAL A 86 -49.74 40.46 57.34
CA VAL A 86 -50.16 41.46 56.35
C VAL A 86 -49.03 42.44 56.01
N LYS A 87 -48.23 42.89 56.98
CA LYS A 87 -47.04 43.72 56.73
C LYS A 87 -46.00 42.99 55.87
N TYR A 88 -45.80 41.69 56.11
CA TYR A 88 -44.96 40.85 55.25
C TYR A 88 -45.56 40.77 53.84
N ALA A 89 -46.87 40.51 53.74
CA ALA A 89 -47.56 40.45 52.45
C ALA A 89 -47.44 41.77 51.66
N GLN A 90 -47.46 42.94 52.31
CA GLN A 90 -47.31 44.23 51.62
C GLN A 90 -45.95 44.38 50.92
N LYS A 91 -44.91 43.72 51.43
CA LYS A 91 -43.56 43.74 50.82
C LYS A 91 -43.42 42.75 49.67
N VAL A 92 -44.25 41.71 49.68
CA VAL A 92 -44.05 40.49 48.90
C VAL A 92 -45.06 40.37 47.74
N PHE A 93 -46.21 41.04 47.88
CA PHE A 93 -47.25 41.15 46.87
C PHE A 93 -47.24 42.57 46.26
N ASP A 94 -46.16 42.91 45.58
CA ASP A 94 -45.87 44.21 44.97
C ASP A 94 -46.44 44.40 43.55
N SER A 95 -47.07 43.36 43.00
CA SER A 95 -47.76 43.44 41.71
C SER A 95 -48.91 44.45 41.74
N PRO A 96 -49.13 45.23 40.66
CA PRO A 96 -50.26 46.15 40.52
C PRO A 96 -51.64 45.52 40.80
N LEU A 97 -51.79 44.21 40.56
CA LEU A 97 -53.02 43.47 40.82
C LEU A 97 -53.22 43.12 42.30
N ASN A 98 -52.12 42.95 43.05
CA ASN A 98 -52.14 42.43 44.41
C ASN A 98 -52.00 43.53 45.47
N THR A 99 -51.27 44.61 45.16
CA THR A 99 -51.05 45.74 46.09
C THR A 99 -52.36 46.35 46.62
N PRO A 100 -53.41 46.59 45.81
CA PRO A 100 -54.68 47.10 46.34
C PRO A 100 -55.35 46.16 47.36
N LEU A 101 -55.24 44.84 47.16
CA LEU A 101 -55.86 43.82 48.02
C LEU A 101 -55.13 43.70 49.37
N VAL A 102 -53.80 43.73 49.35
CA VAL A 102 -53.03 43.70 50.61
C VAL A 102 -53.16 45.03 51.37
N ASN A 103 -53.24 46.16 50.68
CA ASN A 103 -53.51 47.45 51.31
C ASN A 103 -54.93 47.51 51.90
N ALA A 104 -55.93 46.93 51.23
CA ALA A 104 -57.27 46.78 51.78
C ALA A 104 -57.26 45.90 53.05
N SER A 105 -56.47 44.83 53.06
CA SER A 105 -56.26 43.99 54.25
C SER A 105 -55.60 44.76 55.39
N ALA A 106 -54.61 45.61 55.11
CA ALA A 106 -53.94 46.44 56.10
C ALA A 106 -54.88 47.50 56.69
N GLU A 107 -55.67 48.19 55.87
CA GLU A 107 -56.66 49.17 56.34
C GLU A 107 -57.77 48.48 57.14
N ALA A 108 -58.25 47.32 56.68
CA ALA A 108 -59.24 46.52 57.40
C ALA A 108 -58.73 46.10 58.79
N LEU A 109 -57.44 45.80 58.95
CA LEU A 109 -56.84 45.49 60.26
C LEU A 109 -56.71 46.72 61.16
N LYS A 110 -56.40 47.88 60.60
CA LYS A 110 -56.38 49.14 61.34
C LYS A 110 -57.78 49.48 61.87
N ASP A 111 -58.81 49.36 61.03
CA ASP A 111 -60.20 49.53 61.44
C ASP A 111 -60.63 48.43 62.44
N TYR A 112 -60.16 47.20 62.24
CA TYR A 112 -60.39 46.09 63.17
C TYR A 112 -59.86 46.44 64.57
N ARG A 113 -58.64 46.99 64.66
CA ARG A 113 -58.03 47.39 65.93
C ARG A 113 -58.88 48.43 66.66
N VAL A 114 -59.38 49.43 65.93
CA VAL A 114 -60.29 50.44 66.49
C VAL A 114 -61.56 49.78 67.03
N HIS A 115 -62.17 48.84 66.29
CA HIS A 115 -63.34 48.12 66.77
C HIS A 115 -63.05 47.17 67.93
N TYR A 116 -61.87 46.54 67.96
CA TYR A 116 -61.39 45.75 69.10
C TYR A 116 -61.36 46.61 70.37
N ASP A 117 -60.67 47.76 70.32
CA ASP A 117 -60.54 48.66 71.45
C ASP A 117 -61.91 49.20 71.91
N ASN A 118 -62.76 49.59 70.96
CA ASN A 118 -64.13 50.04 71.24
C ASN A 118 -64.97 48.95 71.90
N LEU A 119 -64.84 47.70 71.44
CA LEU A 119 -65.56 46.56 72.00
C LEU A 119 -65.12 46.28 73.44
N LEU A 120 -63.81 46.31 73.73
CA LEU A 120 -63.30 46.18 75.09
C LEU A 120 -63.78 47.29 76.01
N GLN A 121 -63.67 48.56 75.58
CA GLN A 121 -64.12 49.70 76.37
C GLN A 121 -65.63 49.65 76.63
N ALA A 122 -66.43 49.36 75.60
CA ALA A 122 -67.88 49.26 75.73
C ALA A 122 -68.30 48.07 76.60
N THR A 123 -67.58 46.95 76.51
CA THR A 123 -67.78 45.80 77.40
C THR A 123 -67.48 46.17 78.84
N ALA A 124 -66.33 46.81 79.12
CA ALA A 124 -65.98 47.24 80.47
C ALA A 124 -67.00 48.24 81.04
N ALA A 125 -67.47 49.19 80.23
CA ALA A 125 -68.52 50.13 80.62
C ALA A 125 -69.86 49.42 80.93
N ARG A 126 -70.25 48.44 80.11
CA ARG A 126 -71.46 47.63 80.33
C ARG A 126 -71.34 46.81 81.63
N GLU A 127 -70.22 46.12 81.84
CA GLU A 127 -70.01 45.32 83.05
C GLU A 127 -69.97 46.19 84.32
N ALA A 128 -69.43 47.42 84.25
CA ALA A 128 -69.44 48.36 85.38
C ALA A 128 -70.86 48.75 85.84
N THR A 129 -71.83 48.84 84.92
CA THR A 129 -73.23 49.13 85.28
C THR A 129 -73.92 47.98 86.03
N ARG A 130 -73.44 46.74 85.92
CA ARG A 130 -74.07 45.57 86.55
C ARG A 130 -74.07 45.64 88.08
N ALA A 131 -72.98 46.11 88.68
CA ALA A 131 -72.89 46.29 90.14
C ALA A 131 -73.77 47.46 90.61
N VAL A 132 -73.89 48.51 89.79
CA VAL A 132 -74.67 49.72 90.07
C VAL A 132 -76.18 49.44 90.01
N PHE A 133 -76.62 48.59 89.09
CA PHE A 133 -78.02 48.16 89.01
C PHE A 133 -78.53 47.55 90.32
N GLY A 134 -77.71 46.73 90.99
CA GLY A 134 -78.07 46.15 92.29
C GLY A 134 -78.31 47.21 93.36
N GLN A 135 -77.41 48.20 93.46
CA GLN A 135 -77.48 49.26 94.47
C GLN A 135 -78.78 50.08 94.37
N TYR A 136 -79.16 50.54 93.17
CA TYR A 136 -80.38 51.32 92.99
C TYR A 136 -81.65 50.46 93.07
N ALA A 137 -81.58 49.18 92.68
CA ALA A 137 -82.68 48.25 92.89
C ALA A 137 -82.95 48.02 94.37
N ASP A 138 -81.89 47.82 95.16
CA ASP A 138 -82.01 47.55 96.59
C ASP A 138 -82.47 48.81 97.35
N ALA A 139 -81.99 50.00 96.98
CA ALA A 139 -82.48 51.26 97.53
C ALA A 139 -83.97 51.50 97.26
N ALA A 140 -84.42 51.31 96.01
CA ALA A 140 -85.83 51.44 95.65
C ALA A 140 -86.70 50.37 96.36
N ALA A 141 -86.19 49.15 96.52
CA ALA A 141 -86.88 48.09 97.25
C ALA A 141 -87.04 48.43 98.74
N ASP A 142 -86.00 48.98 99.38
CA ASP A 142 -86.00 49.41 100.78
C ASP A 142 -87.01 50.54 101.01
N ASP A 143 -87.05 51.54 100.14
CA ASP A 143 -88.04 52.62 100.27
C ASP A 143 -89.48 52.15 100.03
N LEU A 144 -89.71 51.26 99.06
CA LEU A 144 -91.03 50.63 98.88
C LEU A 144 -91.43 49.83 100.13
N GLN A 145 -90.50 49.17 100.80
CA GLN A 145 -90.77 48.47 102.07
C GLN A 145 -91.10 49.44 103.21
N LYS A 146 -90.37 50.56 103.35
CA LYS A 146 -90.69 51.60 104.35
C LYS A 146 -92.07 52.20 104.13
N LEU A 147 -92.42 52.53 102.88
CA LEU A 147 -93.74 53.04 102.52
C LEU A 147 -94.84 52.00 102.79
N ASN A 148 -94.58 50.72 102.54
CA ASN A 148 -95.51 49.64 102.86
C ASN A 148 -95.67 49.43 104.37
N ALA A 149 -94.61 49.59 105.15
CA ALA A 149 -94.68 49.58 106.61
C ALA A 149 -95.54 50.75 107.14
N PHE A 150 -95.34 51.96 106.59
CA PHE A 150 -96.17 53.12 106.93
C PHE A 150 -97.65 52.90 106.57
N ALA A 151 -97.96 52.42 105.36
CA ALA A 151 -99.34 52.16 104.93
C ALA A 151 -100.07 51.10 105.80
N ARG A 152 -99.32 50.26 106.53
CA ARG A 152 -99.84 49.25 107.45
C ARG A 152 -99.85 49.68 108.92
N SER A 153 -99.27 50.84 109.23
CA SER A 153 -99.30 51.42 110.58
C SER A 153 -100.69 51.96 110.94
N GLU A 154 -100.89 52.36 112.20
CA GLU A 154 -102.15 52.98 112.65
C GLU A 154 -102.47 54.27 111.88
N ASP A 155 -101.45 54.99 111.39
CA ASP A 155 -101.59 56.22 110.59
C ASP A 155 -101.94 55.94 109.11
N GLY A 156 -101.99 54.67 108.70
CA GLY A 156 -102.15 54.25 107.30
C GLY A 156 -103.60 54.03 106.85
N ILE A 157 -103.96 54.56 105.68
CA ILE A 157 -105.29 54.38 105.07
C ILE A 157 -105.30 53.26 104.01
N ALA A 158 -106.48 52.66 103.76
CA ALA A 158 -106.62 51.56 102.78
C ALA A 158 -106.10 51.91 101.38
N ALA A 159 -106.35 53.14 100.91
CA ALA A 159 -105.87 53.62 99.61
C ALA A 159 -104.33 53.61 99.49
N GLN A 160 -103.60 53.90 100.57
CA GLN A 160 -102.13 53.81 100.58
C GLN A 160 -101.64 52.36 100.47
N ARG A 161 -102.36 51.40 101.07
CA ARG A 161 -102.03 49.96 100.99
C ARG A 161 -102.18 49.43 99.58
N ASP A 162 -103.27 49.79 98.89
CA ASP A 162 -103.49 49.38 97.51
C ASP A 162 -102.46 50.02 96.56
N ALA A 163 -102.20 51.32 96.74
CA ALA A 163 -101.19 52.04 95.96
C ALA A 163 -99.80 51.44 96.12
N ILE A 164 -99.38 51.06 97.34
CA ILE A 164 -98.03 50.52 97.55
C ILE A 164 -97.88 49.08 97.05
N ILE A 165 -98.93 48.24 97.13
CA ILE A 165 -98.93 46.90 96.52
C ILE A 165 -98.79 47.00 95.00
N GLN A 166 -99.50 47.96 94.40
CA GLN A 166 -99.38 48.23 92.96
C GLN A 166 -97.96 48.72 92.60
N ALA A 167 -97.38 49.63 93.39
CA ALA A 167 -95.99 50.09 93.21
C ALA A 167 -94.99 48.92 93.26
N MET A 168 -95.11 48.04 94.26
CA MET A 168 -94.24 46.88 94.42
C MET A 168 -94.39 45.88 93.26
N THR A 169 -95.61 45.66 92.76
CA THR A 169 -95.88 44.76 91.62
C THR A 169 -95.26 45.31 90.33
N LEU A 170 -95.47 46.60 90.06
CA LEU A 170 -94.85 47.27 88.91
C LEU A 170 -93.32 47.23 89.01
N PHE A 171 -92.76 47.44 90.21
CA PHE A 171 -91.32 47.36 90.45
C PHE A 171 -90.76 45.95 90.18
N GLN A 172 -91.44 44.89 90.61
CA GLN A 172 -91.03 43.51 90.31
C GLN A 172 -91.08 43.20 88.82
N LYS A 173 -92.14 43.63 88.12
CA LYS A 173 -92.24 43.50 86.66
C LYS A 173 -91.09 44.22 85.95
N MET A 174 -90.80 45.45 86.35
CA MET A 174 -89.67 46.21 85.84
C MET A 174 -88.35 45.46 86.05
N ARG A 175 -88.08 44.93 87.25
CA ARG A 175 -86.87 44.14 87.51
C ARG A 175 -86.78 42.89 86.63
N PHE A 176 -87.89 42.22 86.35
CA PHE A 176 -87.93 41.06 85.46
C PHE A 176 -87.60 41.45 84.01
N ASP A 177 -88.29 42.44 83.47
CA ASP A 177 -88.07 42.93 82.10
C ASP A 177 -86.61 43.41 81.92
N LEU A 178 -86.09 44.12 82.92
CA LEU A 178 -84.71 44.60 82.94
C LEU A 178 -83.67 43.47 83.01
N ARG A 179 -83.90 42.45 83.86
CA ARG A 179 -83.04 41.26 83.92
C ARG A 179 -83.08 40.48 82.61
N GLY A 180 -84.26 40.39 81.98
CA GLY A 180 -84.45 39.78 80.68
C GLY A 180 -83.62 40.45 79.58
N TYR A 181 -83.54 41.78 79.58
CA TYR A 181 -82.68 42.52 78.65
C TYR A 181 -81.19 42.42 79.00
N THR A 182 -80.83 42.63 80.27
CA THR A 182 -79.43 42.70 80.72
C THR A 182 -78.70 41.34 80.69
N TYR A 183 -79.45 40.23 80.67
CA TYR A 183 -78.91 38.87 80.49
C TYR A 183 -78.96 38.39 79.04
N SER A 184 -80.07 38.60 78.32
CA SER A 184 -80.18 38.14 76.93
C SER A 184 -79.38 39.00 75.95
N LEU A 185 -79.16 40.26 76.32
CA LEU A 185 -78.53 41.30 75.49
C LEU A 185 -79.25 41.55 74.16
N LYS A 186 -80.48 41.05 73.99
CA LYS A 186 -81.24 41.19 72.75
C LYS A 186 -81.90 42.55 72.67
N ALA A 187 -81.71 43.26 71.57
CA ALA A 187 -82.37 44.54 71.28
C ALA A 187 -83.92 44.46 71.42
N GLU A 188 -84.50 43.30 71.10
CA GLU A 188 -85.94 43.00 71.24
C GLU A 188 -86.46 43.23 72.68
N ASN A 189 -85.62 43.02 73.69
CA ASN A 189 -85.97 43.14 75.10
C ASN A 189 -85.76 44.56 75.66
N ARG A 190 -85.16 45.48 74.88
CA ARG A 190 -84.85 46.86 75.33
C ARG A 190 -86.11 47.68 75.58
N ALA A 191 -86.99 47.76 74.58
CA ALA A 191 -88.21 48.57 74.67
C ALA A 191 -89.15 48.11 75.81
N PRO A 192 -89.39 46.80 76.04
CA PRO A 192 -90.12 46.32 77.22
C PRO A 192 -89.51 46.75 78.56
N ALA A 193 -88.18 46.73 78.68
CA ALA A 193 -87.47 47.13 79.90
C ALA A 193 -87.56 48.64 80.15
N GLU A 194 -87.39 49.47 79.12
CA GLU A 194 -87.54 50.92 79.22
C GLU A 194 -88.99 51.33 79.54
N ALA A 195 -89.98 50.66 78.94
CA ALA A 195 -91.39 50.92 79.19
C ALA A 195 -91.82 50.58 80.62
N SER A 196 -91.38 49.44 81.16
CA SER A 196 -91.67 49.05 82.55
C SER A 196 -90.99 49.97 83.56
N MET A 197 -89.76 50.43 83.28
CA MET A 197 -89.06 51.43 84.09
C MET A 197 -89.82 52.76 84.15
N ASN A 198 -90.23 53.30 83.00
CA ASN A 198 -91.03 54.53 82.92
C ASN A 198 -92.36 54.41 83.68
N THR A 199 -93.01 53.24 83.58
CA THR A 199 -94.27 52.96 84.27
C THR A 199 -94.10 53.05 85.79
N VAL A 200 -93.04 52.44 86.35
CA VAL A 200 -92.77 52.48 87.79
C VAL A 200 -92.41 53.89 88.27
N ILE A 201 -91.57 54.62 87.53
CA ILE A 201 -91.19 56.00 87.88
C ILE A 201 -92.42 56.92 87.91
N ASN A 202 -93.25 56.86 86.88
CA ASN A 202 -94.46 57.68 86.80
C ASN A 202 -95.47 57.31 87.90
N PHE A 203 -95.58 56.03 88.24
CA PHE A 203 -96.42 55.60 89.35
C PHE A 203 -95.89 56.15 90.68
N ALA A 204 -94.59 56.02 90.96
CA ALA A 204 -93.96 56.50 92.18
C ALA A 204 -94.08 58.02 92.37
N ARG A 205 -93.96 58.81 91.29
CA ARG A 205 -94.13 60.28 91.32
C ARG A 205 -95.55 60.73 91.69
N ASN A 206 -96.55 59.92 91.35
CA ASN A 206 -97.96 60.24 91.55
C ASN A 206 -98.57 59.54 92.77
N LEU A 207 -97.74 58.99 93.67
CA LEU A 207 -98.20 58.41 94.93
C LEU A 207 -98.82 59.51 95.81
N GLN A 208 -100.12 59.44 96.00
CA GLN A 208 -100.88 60.36 96.85
C GLN A 208 -101.14 59.79 98.23
N GLY A 209 -101.37 60.67 99.21
CA GLY A 209 -101.69 60.30 100.59
C GLY A 209 -100.47 60.03 101.48
N PHE A 210 -99.24 60.20 100.98
CA PHE A 210 -98.01 59.95 101.74
C PHE A 210 -97.26 61.25 102.10
N ASP A 211 -97.99 62.33 102.40
CA ASP A 211 -97.40 63.67 102.61
C ASP A 211 -96.35 63.68 103.74
N SER A 212 -96.59 62.92 104.81
CA SER A 212 -95.66 62.72 105.93
C SER A 212 -94.42 61.88 105.59
N GLN A 213 -94.43 61.18 104.44
CA GLN A 213 -93.35 60.34 103.92
C GLN A 213 -92.75 60.91 102.62
N SER A 214 -92.94 62.21 102.35
CA SER A 214 -92.46 62.87 101.14
C SER A 214 -90.95 62.72 100.89
N ALA A 215 -90.13 62.65 101.95
CA ALA A 215 -88.70 62.37 101.84
C ALA A 215 -88.40 60.96 101.31
N THR A 216 -89.14 59.95 101.77
CA THR A 216 -89.02 58.55 101.33
C THR A 216 -89.49 58.38 99.89
N ILE A 217 -90.58 59.05 99.48
CA ILE A 217 -91.02 59.06 98.08
C ILE A 217 -89.99 59.74 97.19
N LYS A 218 -89.41 60.85 97.63
CA LYS A 218 -88.35 61.53 96.87
C LYS A 218 -87.14 60.61 96.67
N HIS A 219 -86.68 59.95 97.73
CA HIS A 219 -85.54 59.01 97.64
C HIS A 219 -85.86 57.80 96.74
N LEU A 220 -87.08 57.26 96.79
CA LEU A 220 -87.53 56.20 95.88
C LEU A 220 -87.50 56.65 94.42
N VAL A 221 -88.05 57.82 94.12
CA VAL A 221 -88.06 58.38 92.76
C VAL A 221 -86.63 58.65 92.29
N ASP A 222 -85.75 59.20 93.14
CA ASP A 222 -84.34 59.45 92.83
C ASP A 222 -83.58 58.13 92.56
N ALA A 223 -83.84 57.08 93.33
CA ALA A 223 -83.29 55.75 93.12
C ALA A 223 -83.76 55.14 91.79
N LEU A 224 -85.06 55.25 91.47
CA LEU A 224 -85.61 54.76 90.20
C LEU A 224 -85.10 55.56 88.98
N ILE A 225 -84.93 56.89 89.10
CA ILE A 225 -84.31 57.72 88.07
C ILE A 225 -82.84 57.31 87.88
N SER A 226 -82.11 57.06 88.97
CA SER A 226 -80.73 56.59 88.89
C SER A 226 -80.63 55.19 88.28
N TYR A 227 -81.62 54.33 88.55
CA TYR A 227 -81.76 53.03 87.91
C TYR A 227 -82.02 53.16 86.39
N GLN A 228 -82.91 54.06 85.99
CA GLN A 228 -83.15 54.39 84.58
C GLN A 228 -81.90 54.95 83.89
N ASN A 229 -81.17 55.85 84.55
CA ASN A 229 -79.91 56.39 84.01
C ASN A 229 -78.88 55.29 83.81
N THR A 230 -78.78 54.34 84.75
CA THR A 230 -77.91 53.16 84.64
C THR A 230 -78.35 52.25 83.50
N LEU A 231 -79.65 52.08 83.28
CA LEU A 231 -80.19 51.35 82.13
C LEU A 231 -79.80 52.01 80.81
N ASN A 232 -79.94 53.33 80.72
CA ASN A 232 -79.55 54.08 79.53
C ASN A 232 -78.04 53.94 79.25
N GLN A 233 -77.19 53.96 80.29
CA GLN A 233 -75.76 53.69 80.16
C GLN A 233 -75.46 52.26 79.69
N PHE A 234 -76.16 51.26 80.24
CA PHE A 234 -76.03 49.86 79.82
C PHE A 234 -76.44 49.69 78.35
N SER A 235 -77.60 50.23 77.95
CA SER A 235 -78.10 50.16 76.57
C SER A 235 -77.14 50.83 75.59
N ALA A 236 -76.61 52.01 75.94
CA ALA A 236 -75.64 52.71 75.10
C ALA A 236 -74.31 51.94 74.98
N ALA A 237 -73.86 51.31 76.06
CA ALA A 237 -72.68 50.45 76.03
C ALA A 237 -72.91 49.19 75.20
N GLN A 238 -74.07 48.55 75.32
CA GLN A 238 -74.45 47.38 74.53
C GLN A 238 -74.57 47.69 73.03
N GLU A 239 -75.15 48.83 72.67
CA GLU A 239 -75.24 49.29 71.28
C GLU A 239 -73.85 49.52 70.66
N LYS A 240 -72.91 50.10 71.44
CA LYS A 240 -71.51 50.23 71.00
C LYS A 240 -70.82 48.87 70.80
N ILE A 241 -71.11 47.87 71.64
CA ILE A 241 -70.60 46.51 71.46
C ILE A 241 -71.12 45.92 70.14
N GLU A 242 -72.41 46.04 69.85
CA GLU A 242 -73.03 45.55 68.60
C GLU A 242 -72.44 46.24 67.36
N GLN A 243 -72.27 47.57 67.41
CA GLN A 243 -71.61 48.34 66.34
C GLN A 243 -70.16 47.90 66.11
N ALA A 244 -69.39 47.71 67.20
CA ALA A 244 -68.01 47.23 67.10
C ALA A 244 -67.94 45.80 66.56
N GLN A 245 -68.85 44.90 66.96
CA GLN A 245 -68.93 43.54 66.43
C GLN A 245 -69.28 43.53 64.93
N ALA A 246 -70.20 44.39 64.49
CA ALA A 246 -70.54 44.54 63.08
C ALA A 246 -69.33 45.03 62.26
N GLY A 247 -68.60 46.03 62.76
CA GLY A 247 -67.36 46.51 62.16
C GLY A 247 -66.27 45.43 62.06
N ILE A 248 -66.08 44.66 63.12
CA ILE A 248 -65.16 43.51 63.12
C ILE A 248 -65.56 42.46 62.09
N ASN A 249 -66.85 42.09 62.01
CA ASN A 249 -67.34 41.13 61.01
C ASN A 249 -67.09 41.63 59.59
N LYS A 250 -67.33 42.91 59.33
CA LYS A 250 -67.05 43.55 58.04
C LYS A 250 -65.56 43.44 57.69
N ASN A 251 -64.67 43.75 58.62
CA ASN A 251 -63.22 43.70 58.36
C ASN A 251 -62.69 42.27 58.18
N ILE A 252 -63.24 41.28 58.89
CA ILE A 252 -62.96 39.86 58.64
C ILE A 252 -63.39 39.46 57.22
N ALA A 253 -64.55 39.93 56.75
CA ALA A 253 -65.02 39.65 55.41
C ALA A 253 -64.09 40.26 54.33
N ILE A 254 -63.59 41.48 54.54
CA ILE A 254 -62.60 42.12 53.67
C ILE A 254 -61.29 41.31 53.61
N LEU A 255 -60.84 40.79 54.76
CA LEU A 255 -59.61 39.98 54.84
C LEU A 255 -59.74 38.66 54.07
N PHE A 256 -60.88 37.95 54.20
CA PHE A 256 -61.13 36.74 53.42
C PHE A 256 -61.31 37.03 51.92
N ASP A 257 -62.08 38.06 51.55
CA ASP A 257 -62.26 38.47 50.15
C ASP A 257 -60.93 38.87 49.49
N SER A 258 -60.07 39.58 50.23
CA SER A 258 -58.73 39.93 49.77
C SER A 258 -57.86 38.67 49.58
N ALA A 259 -57.90 37.72 50.52
CA ALA A 259 -57.17 36.46 50.38
C ALA A 259 -57.66 35.62 49.19
N ASP A 260 -58.98 35.54 48.96
CA ASP A 260 -59.58 34.80 47.84
C ASP A 260 -59.19 35.44 46.50
N LYS A 261 -59.25 36.77 46.38
CA LYS A 261 -58.83 37.50 45.18
C LYS A 261 -57.32 37.39 44.93
N LEU A 262 -56.49 37.45 45.97
CA LEU A 262 -55.05 37.22 45.85
C LEU A 262 -54.76 35.80 45.34
N SER A 263 -55.48 34.80 45.85
CA SER A 263 -55.38 33.42 45.39
C SER A 263 -55.76 33.28 43.91
N ALA A 264 -56.88 33.87 43.49
CA ALA A 264 -57.33 33.86 42.10
C ALA A 264 -56.32 34.53 41.16
N ASN A 265 -55.77 35.69 41.54
CA ASN A 265 -54.73 36.37 40.78
C ASN A 265 -53.49 35.48 40.62
N GLN A 266 -53.08 34.81 41.69
CA GLN A 266 -51.89 33.96 41.68
C GLN A 266 -52.06 32.70 40.81
N VAL A 267 -53.27 32.14 40.77
CA VAL A 267 -53.62 31.04 39.85
C VAL A 267 -53.57 31.49 38.39
N ASN A 268 -54.11 32.68 38.07
CA ASN A 268 -54.08 33.21 36.70
C ASN A 268 -52.65 33.48 36.23
N LEU A 269 -51.83 34.13 37.05
CA LEU A 269 -50.42 34.39 36.75
C LEU A 269 -49.63 33.09 36.54
N ARG A 270 -49.92 32.06 37.34
CA ARG A 270 -49.32 30.72 37.16
C ARG A 270 -49.69 30.11 35.80
N ILE A 271 -50.95 30.21 35.38
CA ILE A 271 -51.41 29.68 34.07
C ILE A 271 -50.68 30.41 32.93
N GLU A 272 -50.54 31.73 33.04
CA GLU A 272 -49.83 32.54 32.05
C GLU A 272 -48.34 32.19 31.96
N ASP A 273 -47.63 32.13 33.10
CA ASP A 273 -46.21 31.78 33.16
C ASP A 273 -45.95 30.38 32.56
N VAL A 274 -46.81 29.40 32.89
CA VAL A 274 -46.71 28.05 32.33
C VAL A 274 -46.97 28.04 30.81
N GLY A 275 -47.98 28.78 30.34
CA GLY A 275 -48.29 28.88 28.91
C GLY A 275 -47.18 29.54 28.09
N GLN A 276 -46.58 30.63 28.61
CA GLN A 276 -45.44 31.28 27.99
C GLN A 276 -44.21 30.37 27.93
N ALA A 277 -43.88 29.69 29.04
CA ALA A 277 -42.77 28.73 29.09
C ALA A 277 -42.98 27.57 28.10
N GLN A 278 -44.18 26.99 28.03
CA GLN A 278 -44.52 25.93 27.07
C GLN A 278 -44.41 26.39 25.61
N THR A 279 -44.84 27.62 25.31
CA THR A 279 -44.76 28.19 23.96
C THR A 279 -43.31 28.41 23.55
N LEU A 280 -42.50 29.02 24.41
CA LEU A 280 -41.08 29.25 24.14
C LEU A 280 -40.31 27.93 23.99
N LEU A 281 -40.56 26.94 24.86
CA LEU A 281 -39.96 25.61 24.76
C LEU A 281 -40.36 24.92 23.44
N SER A 282 -41.61 25.03 23.01
CA SER A 282 -42.08 24.48 21.73
C SER A 282 -41.40 25.16 20.53
N VAL A 283 -41.27 26.50 20.56
CA VAL A 283 -40.57 27.26 19.51
C VAL A 283 -39.10 26.84 19.43
N TRP A 284 -38.40 26.75 20.56
CA TRP A 284 -37.01 26.32 20.58
C TRP A 284 -36.84 24.87 20.14
N LEU A 285 -37.76 23.98 20.50
CA LEU A 285 -37.76 22.59 20.06
C LEU A 285 -37.91 22.49 18.53
N VAL A 286 -38.89 23.19 17.95
CA VAL A 286 -39.10 23.20 16.49
C VAL A 286 -37.90 23.81 15.77
N ALA A 287 -37.36 24.93 16.28
CA ALA A 287 -36.16 25.55 15.73
C ALA A 287 -34.94 24.61 15.79
N ALA A 288 -34.76 23.89 16.90
CA ALA A 288 -33.70 22.89 17.06
C ALA A 288 -33.84 21.74 16.06
N LEU A 289 -35.06 21.23 15.83
CA LEU A 289 -35.31 20.18 14.84
C LEU A 289 -35.01 20.66 13.41
N ILE A 290 -35.48 21.85 13.03
CA ILE A 290 -35.23 22.42 11.69
C ILE A 290 -33.74 22.66 11.48
N MET A 291 -33.05 23.28 12.45
CA MET A 291 -31.61 23.54 12.35
C MET A 291 -30.79 22.25 12.32
N SER A 292 -31.20 21.22 13.07
CA SER A 292 -30.56 19.90 13.04
C SER A 292 -30.76 19.21 11.69
N ALA A 293 -31.97 19.25 11.12
CA ALA A 293 -32.26 18.70 9.80
C ALA A 293 -31.48 19.45 8.69
N LEU A 294 -31.41 20.78 8.77
CA LEU A 294 -30.64 21.60 7.85
C LEU A 294 -29.13 21.32 7.96
N ALA A 295 -28.60 21.22 9.18
CA ALA A 295 -27.21 20.85 9.42
C ALA A 295 -26.90 19.45 8.86
N ALA A 296 -27.77 18.47 9.10
CA ALA A 296 -27.65 17.11 8.56
C ALA A 296 -27.67 17.11 7.02
N TRP A 297 -28.57 17.87 6.40
CA TRP A 297 -28.63 18.01 4.94
C TRP A 297 -27.36 18.66 4.36
N VAL A 298 -26.89 19.76 4.97
CA VAL A 298 -25.65 20.46 4.56
C VAL A 298 -24.42 19.56 4.72
N ILE A 299 -24.29 18.84 5.84
CA ILE A 299 -23.21 17.89 6.10
C ILE A 299 -23.23 16.77 5.07
N THR A 300 -24.40 16.17 4.80
CA THR A 300 -24.56 15.10 3.81
C THR A 300 -24.13 15.57 2.42
N ARG A 301 -24.59 16.75 1.99
CA ARG A 301 -24.26 17.28 0.66
C ARG A 301 -22.81 17.72 0.52
N LEU A 302 -22.22 18.33 1.54
CA LEU A 302 -20.87 18.89 1.47
C LEU A 302 -19.75 17.91 1.83
N ILE A 303 -20.04 16.84 2.58
CA ILE A 303 -19.04 15.86 3.00
C ILE A 303 -19.31 14.50 2.35
N VAL A 304 -20.50 13.93 2.49
CA VAL A 304 -20.79 12.54 2.06
C VAL A 304 -20.76 12.41 0.54
N GLY A 305 -21.36 13.33 -0.22
CA GLY A 305 -21.36 13.28 -1.69
C GLY A 305 -19.96 13.19 -2.32
N PRO A 306 -19.05 14.14 -2.04
CA PRO A 306 -17.67 14.12 -2.55
C PRO A 306 -16.85 12.92 -2.05
N LEU A 307 -17.16 12.41 -0.86
CA LEU A 307 -16.53 11.20 -0.34
C LEU A 307 -16.98 9.96 -1.12
N LEU A 308 -18.26 9.87 -1.49
CA LEU A 308 -18.79 8.85 -2.40
C LEU A 308 -18.22 8.97 -3.82
N GLU A 309 -18.00 10.19 -4.33
CA GLU A 309 -17.32 10.39 -5.62
C GLU A 309 -15.89 9.86 -5.58
N THR A 310 -15.17 10.12 -4.48
CA THR A 310 -13.81 9.61 -4.27
C THR A 310 -13.81 8.09 -4.11
N LEU A 311 -14.81 7.52 -3.43
CA LEU A 311 -14.98 6.07 -3.31
C LEU A 311 -15.24 5.42 -4.68
N LYS A 312 -16.11 6.02 -5.51
CA LYS A 312 -16.35 5.55 -6.88
C LYS A 312 -15.09 5.61 -7.74
N LEU A 313 -14.26 6.64 -7.56
CA LEU A 313 -12.95 6.70 -8.23
C LEU A 313 -12.03 5.56 -7.75
N ALA A 314 -11.98 5.30 -6.44
CA ALA A 314 -11.21 4.20 -5.87
C ALA A 314 -11.68 2.84 -6.39
N GLU A 315 -12.99 2.61 -6.45
CA GLU A 315 -13.61 1.38 -6.94
C GLU A 315 -13.32 1.17 -8.43
N ARG A 316 -13.40 2.23 -9.25
CA ARG A 316 -12.96 2.17 -10.66
C ARG A 316 -11.49 1.79 -10.81
N VAL A 317 -10.61 2.41 -10.01
CA VAL A 317 -9.17 2.07 -10.01
C VAL A 317 -8.96 0.61 -9.60
N ALA A 318 -9.70 0.11 -8.62
CA ALA A 318 -9.65 -1.28 -8.18
C ALA A 318 -10.17 -2.26 -9.25
N ASP A 319 -11.19 -1.87 -10.02
CA ASP A 319 -11.70 -2.60 -11.19
C ASP A 319 -10.78 -2.48 -12.42
N GLY A 320 -9.68 -1.72 -12.30
CA GLY A 320 -8.67 -1.55 -13.34
C GLY A 320 -8.95 -0.42 -14.32
N ASP A 321 -9.97 0.41 -14.13
CA ASP A 321 -10.23 1.59 -14.96
C ASP A 321 -9.44 2.81 -14.46
N LEU A 322 -8.33 3.08 -15.15
CA LEU A 322 -7.44 4.21 -14.93
C LEU A 322 -7.70 5.36 -15.91
N THR A 323 -8.74 5.31 -16.76
CA THR A 323 -8.98 6.34 -17.79
C THR A 323 -9.50 7.67 -17.23
N HIS A 324 -10.04 7.63 -16.00
CA HIS A 324 -10.70 8.78 -15.42
C HIS A 324 -9.71 9.89 -15.04
N ASN A 325 -9.94 11.09 -15.56
CA ASN A 325 -9.11 12.26 -15.28
C ASN A 325 -10.00 13.50 -15.13
N GLN A 326 -10.54 13.71 -13.93
CA GLN A 326 -11.37 14.87 -13.62
C GLN A 326 -10.60 15.87 -12.76
N ALA A 327 -10.66 17.16 -13.11
CA ALA A 327 -9.97 18.20 -12.36
C ALA A 327 -10.60 18.40 -10.97
N VAL A 328 -9.78 18.32 -9.93
CA VAL A 328 -10.21 18.61 -8.55
C VAL A 328 -10.28 20.12 -8.37
N THR A 329 -11.49 20.63 -8.21
CA THR A 329 -11.76 22.07 -8.05
C THR A 329 -11.86 22.51 -6.58
N ARG A 330 -11.86 21.54 -5.65
CA ARG A 330 -12.04 21.75 -4.21
C ARG A 330 -10.70 21.88 -3.49
N ARG A 331 -10.64 22.75 -2.47
CA ARG A 331 -9.39 23.10 -1.76
C ARG A 331 -9.32 22.69 -0.29
N ASP A 332 -10.30 21.95 0.20
CA ASP A 332 -10.31 21.44 1.59
C ASP A 332 -9.72 20.02 1.67
N GLU A 333 -9.87 19.35 2.82
CA GLU A 333 -9.31 18.01 3.05
C GLU A 333 -9.83 16.96 2.05
N LEU A 334 -11.09 17.06 1.61
CA LEU A 334 -11.62 16.15 0.59
C LEU A 334 -11.05 16.46 -0.79
N GLY A 335 -10.81 17.73 -1.10
CA GLY A 335 -10.07 18.11 -2.32
C GLY A 335 -8.64 17.58 -2.32
N LEU A 336 -7.93 17.64 -1.18
CA LEU A 336 -6.59 17.07 -1.04
C LEU A 336 -6.59 15.54 -1.24
N LEU A 337 -7.60 14.85 -0.70
CA LEU A 337 -7.80 13.41 -0.88
C LEU A 337 -8.05 13.06 -2.35
N GLN A 338 -8.99 13.73 -3.01
CA GLN A 338 -9.28 13.55 -4.43
C GLN A 338 -8.04 13.79 -5.30
N GLY A 339 -7.29 14.86 -5.02
CA GLY A 339 -6.05 15.17 -5.74
C GLY A 339 -4.96 14.12 -5.54
N SER A 340 -4.87 13.53 -4.35
CA SER A 340 -3.93 12.44 -4.07
C SER A 340 -4.32 11.14 -4.79
N MET A 341 -5.61 10.81 -4.82
CA MET A 341 -6.12 9.66 -5.59
C MET A 341 -5.84 9.82 -7.08
N LEU A 342 -6.04 11.01 -7.67
CA LEU A 342 -5.71 11.25 -9.08
C LEU A 342 -4.22 11.12 -9.38
N ARG A 343 -3.34 11.61 -8.49
CA ARG A 343 -1.89 11.38 -8.64
C ARG A 343 -1.55 9.89 -8.60
N MET A 344 -2.18 9.13 -7.70
CA MET A 344 -2.01 7.67 -7.64
C MET A 344 -2.50 7.02 -8.94
N THR A 345 -3.68 7.36 -9.45
CA THR A 345 -4.20 6.86 -10.72
C THR A 345 -3.28 7.22 -11.89
N GLY A 346 -2.75 8.44 -11.93
CA GLY A 346 -1.78 8.89 -12.95
C GLY A 346 -0.49 8.07 -12.93
N ASN A 347 0.10 7.87 -11.75
CA ASN A 347 1.30 7.05 -11.60
C ASN A 347 1.05 5.58 -11.97
N LEU A 348 -0.11 5.02 -11.59
CA LEU A 348 -0.50 3.66 -12.02
C LEU A 348 -0.67 3.58 -13.53
N ARG A 349 -1.28 4.59 -14.16
CA ARG A 349 -1.46 4.67 -15.61
C ARG A 349 -0.11 4.63 -16.33
N GLU A 350 0.85 5.43 -15.86
CA GLU A 350 2.22 5.47 -16.40
C GLU A 350 2.97 4.14 -16.20
N LEU A 351 2.87 3.53 -15.02
CA LEU A 351 3.47 2.22 -14.73
C LEU A 351 2.89 1.11 -15.61
N ILE A 352 1.57 1.06 -15.77
CA ILE A 352 0.90 0.05 -16.63
C ILE A 352 1.23 0.30 -18.10
N GLY A 353 1.32 1.57 -18.54
CA GLY A 353 1.79 1.93 -19.88
C GLY A 353 3.22 1.43 -20.14
N GLY A 354 4.16 1.72 -19.24
CA GLY A 354 5.54 1.24 -19.35
C GLY A 354 5.65 -0.30 -19.31
N LEU A 355 4.82 -0.97 -18.52
CA LEU A 355 4.74 -2.44 -18.50
C LEU A 355 4.27 -3.01 -19.85
N ARG A 356 3.26 -2.40 -20.48
CA ARG A 356 2.76 -2.82 -21.79
C ARG A 356 3.83 -2.70 -22.88
N ASP A 357 4.58 -1.61 -22.87
CA ASP A 357 5.69 -1.41 -23.81
C ASP A 357 6.82 -2.41 -23.56
N GLY A 358 7.19 -2.65 -22.30
CA GLY A 358 8.20 -3.63 -21.91
C GLY A 358 7.81 -5.07 -22.28
N VAL A 359 6.54 -5.45 -22.11
CA VAL A 359 6.03 -6.77 -22.52
C VAL A 359 6.09 -6.96 -24.03
N THR A 360 5.77 -5.91 -24.79
CA THR A 360 5.88 -5.94 -26.26
C THR A 360 7.33 -6.15 -26.69
N GLN A 361 8.29 -5.47 -26.04
CA GLN A 361 9.72 -5.68 -26.28
C GLN A 361 10.19 -7.09 -25.93
N ILE A 362 9.72 -7.68 -24.82
CA ILE A 362 10.05 -9.07 -24.45
C ILE A 362 9.53 -10.05 -25.51
N ALA A 363 8.30 -9.88 -25.99
CA ALA A 363 7.74 -10.73 -27.03
C ALA A 363 8.56 -10.67 -28.33
N SER A 364 8.92 -9.45 -28.79
CA SER A 364 9.78 -9.29 -29.97
C SER A 364 11.18 -9.87 -29.76
N ALA A 365 11.79 -9.67 -28.58
CA ALA A 365 13.11 -10.22 -28.26
C ALA A 365 13.09 -11.75 -28.22
N ALA A 366 12.01 -12.36 -27.71
CA ALA A 366 11.85 -13.81 -27.68
C ALA A 366 11.68 -14.40 -29.10
N GLU A 367 10.92 -13.73 -29.98
CA GLU A 367 10.83 -14.13 -31.39
C GLU A 367 12.18 -14.02 -32.11
N GLN A 368 12.91 -12.93 -31.90
CA GLN A 368 14.25 -12.76 -32.46
C GLN A 368 15.22 -13.84 -31.94
N LEU A 369 15.19 -14.15 -30.64
CA LEU A 369 16.03 -15.18 -30.05
C LEU A 369 15.68 -16.57 -30.61
N SER A 370 14.39 -16.88 -30.78
CA SER A 370 13.95 -18.12 -31.41
C SER A 370 14.47 -18.25 -32.84
N ALA A 371 14.37 -17.18 -33.66
CA ALA A 371 14.87 -17.18 -35.03
C ALA A 371 16.40 -17.36 -35.11
N VAL A 372 17.14 -16.66 -34.24
CA VAL A 372 18.61 -16.82 -34.14
C VAL A 372 18.97 -18.24 -33.72
N THR A 373 18.24 -18.81 -32.76
CA THR A 373 18.48 -20.17 -32.27
C THR A 373 18.22 -21.23 -33.35
N GLU A 374 17.15 -21.07 -34.13
CA GLU A 374 16.85 -21.94 -35.26
C GLU A 374 17.93 -21.86 -36.34
N GLN A 375 18.42 -20.66 -36.64
CA GLN A 375 19.55 -20.45 -37.53
C GLN A 375 20.84 -21.11 -37.00
N THR A 376 21.14 -20.97 -35.71
CA THR A 376 22.30 -21.60 -35.08
C THR A 376 22.20 -23.12 -35.13
N SER A 377 21.03 -23.70 -34.84
CA SER A 377 20.79 -25.15 -34.92
C SER A 377 21.03 -25.68 -36.34
N ALA A 378 20.52 -24.99 -37.36
CA ALA A 378 20.79 -25.31 -38.76
C ALA A 378 22.29 -25.22 -39.10
N GLY A 379 22.97 -24.18 -38.61
CA GLY A 379 24.42 -23.99 -38.80
C GLY A 379 25.25 -25.10 -38.15
N VAL A 380 24.91 -25.52 -36.93
CA VAL A 380 25.56 -26.63 -36.22
C VAL A 380 25.38 -27.95 -36.97
N ASN A 381 24.20 -28.20 -37.53
CA ASN A 381 23.96 -29.41 -38.32
C ASN A 381 24.79 -29.43 -39.62
N SER A 382 24.92 -28.29 -40.30
CA SER A 382 25.84 -28.17 -41.45
C SER A 382 27.30 -28.37 -41.03
N GLN A 383 27.73 -27.77 -39.92
CA GLN A 383 29.08 -27.93 -39.38
C GLN A 383 29.38 -29.39 -39.03
N LYS A 384 28.42 -30.14 -38.46
CA LYS A 384 28.56 -31.57 -38.19
C LYS A 384 28.83 -32.37 -39.47
N ASN A 385 28.08 -32.10 -40.54
CA ASN A 385 28.28 -32.75 -41.83
C ASN A 385 29.65 -32.43 -42.43
N GLU A 386 30.09 -31.17 -42.39
CA GLU A 386 31.44 -30.80 -42.87
C GLU A 386 32.53 -31.45 -42.02
N THR A 387 32.36 -31.50 -40.70
CA THR A 387 33.33 -32.11 -39.78
C THR A 387 33.47 -33.62 -40.04
N ASP A 388 32.36 -34.33 -40.30
CA ASP A 388 32.38 -35.75 -40.66
C ASP A 388 33.07 -35.99 -42.03
N GLN A 389 32.91 -35.08 -42.99
CA GLN A 389 33.64 -35.14 -44.27
C GLN A 389 35.14 -34.92 -44.07
N VAL A 390 35.54 -33.96 -43.24
CA VAL A 390 36.96 -33.72 -42.92
C VAL A 390 37.55 -34.93 -42.20
N ALA A 391 36.84 -35.53 -41.25
CA ALA A 391 37.28 -36.74 -40.56
C ALA A 391 37.54 -37.88 -41.56
N THR A 392 36.62 -38.07 -42.51
CA THR A 392 36.77 -39.08 -43.58
C THR A 392 37.99 -38.79 -44.45
N ALA A 393 38.17 -37.53 -44.88
CA ALA A 393 39.32 -37.11 -45.67
C ALA A 393 40.65 -37.27 -44.92
N MET A 394 40.70 -37.01 -43.61
CA MET A 394 41.88 -37.25 -42.77
C MET A 394 42.19 -38.74 -42.64
N HIS A 395 41.17 -39.59 -42.57
CA HIS A 395 41.34 -41.03 -42.53
C HIS A 395 41.93 -41.57 -43.85
N GLU A 396 41.47 -41.06 -44.99
CA GLU A 396 42.05 -41.35 -46.31
C GLU A 396 43.47 -40.78 -46.44
N MET A 397 43.72 -39.57 -45.92
CA MET A 397 45.05 -38.97 -45.90
C MET A 397 46.05 -39.81 -45.09
N SER A 398 45.66 -40.29 -43.91
CA SER A 398 46.50 -41.17 -43.09
C SER A 398 46.85 -42.48 -43.83
N ALA A 399 45.87 -43.08 -44.51
CA ALA A 399 46.09 -44.28 -45.32
C ALA A 399 47.06 -44.02 -46.49
N THR A 400 46.88 -42.93 -47.22
CA THR A 400 47.73 -42.58 -48.37
C THR A 400 49.16 -42.21 -47.93
N VAL A 401 49.32 -41.52 -46.80
CA VAL A 401 50.64 -41.19 -46.23
C VAL A 401 51.39 -42.47 -45.82
N GLN A 402 50.71 -43.44 -45.20
CA GLN A 402 51.32 -44.75 -44.90
C GLN A 402 51.71 -45.52 -46.17
N GLU A 403 50.95 -45.38 -47.25
CA GLU A 403 51.28 -45.97 -48.55
C GLU A 403 52.51 -45.30 -49.18
N VAL A 404 52.62 -43.97 -49.11
CA VAL A 404 53.80 -43.22 -49.56
C VAL A 404 55.05 -43.63 -48.78
N ALA A 405 54.96 -43.78 -47.46
CA ALA A 405 56.06 -44.26 -46.63
C ALA A 405 56.54 -45.65 -47.06
N ARG A 406 55.60 -46.60 -47.28
CA ARG A 406 55.91 -47.94 -47.79
C ARG A 406 56.53 -47.91 -49.19
N ASN A 407 56.01 -47.09 -50.08
CA ASN A 407 56.55 -46.95 -51.43
C ASN A 407 57.97 -46.37 -51.41
N ALA A 408 58.26 -45.40 -50.54
CA ALA A 408 59.60 -44.85 -50.36
C ALA A 408 60.57 -45.90 -49.80
N GLU A 409 60.15 -46.71 -48.82
CA GLU A 409 60.95 -47.83 -48.30
C GLU A 409 61.26 -48.86 -49.39
N GLN A 410 60.25 -49.27 -50.16
CA GLN A 410 60.42 -50.20 -51.28
C GLN A 410 61.35 -49.63 -52.36
N ALA A 411 61.20 -48.35 -52.70
CA ALA A 411 62.08 -47.67 -53.65
C ALA A 411 63.52 -47.55 -53.13
N SER A 412 63.71 -47.36 -51.82
CA SER A 412 65.03 -47.38 -51.18
C SER A 412 65.68 -48.76 -51.31
N HIS A 413 64.94 -49.84 -51.00
CA HIS A 413 65.43 -51.21 -51.21
C HIS A 413 65.80 -51.50 -52.67
N ALA A 414 64.98 -51.04 -53.63
CA ALA A 414 65.28 -51.18 -55.04
C ALA A 414 66.54 -50.40 -55.45
N ALA A 415 66.74 -49.18 -54.93
CA ALA A 415 67.94 -48.39 -55.15
C ALA A 415 69.19 -49.07 -54.57
N VAL A 416 69.12 -49.61 -53.35
CA VAL A 416 70.23 -50.37 -52.74
C VAL A 416 70.62 -51.58 -53.61
N ASN A 417 69.64 -52.33 -54.10
CA ASN A 417 69.88 -53.46 -54.99
C ASN A 417 70.50 -53.02 -56.33
N ALA A 418 69.96 -51.96 -56.95
CA ALA A 418 70.51 -51.41 -58.19
C ALA A 418 71.95 -50.88 -58.01
N SER A 419 72.26 -50.28 -56.87
CA SER A 419 73.61 -49.81 -56.52
C SER A 419 74.59 -50.99 -56.41
N LYS A 420 74.14 -52.09 -55.80
CA LYS A 420 74.91 -53.33 -55.72
C LYS A 420 75.19 -53.91 -57.11
N GLU A 421 74.17 -54.03 -57.96
CA GLU A 421 74.31 -54.53 -59.34
C GLU A 421 75.22 -53.62 -60.18
N ALA A 422 75.10 -52.30 -60.05
CA ALA A 422 75.98 -51.35 -60.73
C ALA A 422 77.45 -51.50 -60.29
N ARG A 423 77.72 -51.68 -58.99
CA ARG A 423 79.08 -51.93 -58.47
C ARG A 423 79.65 -53.26 -58.97
N GLU A 424 78.82 -54.32 -59.03
CA GLU A 424 79.23 -55.59 -59.61
C GLU A 424 79.53 -55.45 -61.11
N GLY A 425 78.71 -54.69 -61.84
CA GLY A 425 78.91 -54.34 -63.26
C GLY A 425 80.19 -53.55 -63.51
N ASP A 426 80.48 -52.55 -62.69
CA ASP A 426 81.76 -51.79 -62.74
C ASP A 426 82.96 -52.72 -62.55
N GLY A 427 82.86 -53.67 -61.62
CA GLY A 427 83.87 -54.72 -61.42
C GLY A 427 84.09 -55.62 -62.64
N VAL A 428 83.03 -55.96 -63.39
CA VAL A 428 83.13 -56.72 -64.64
C VAL A 428 83.76 -55.88 -65.75
N VAL A 429 83.36 -54.62 -65.91
CA VAL A 429 83.92 -53.69 -66.89
C VAL A 429 85.41 -53.45 -66.63
N SER A 430 85.81 -53.25 -65.38
CA SER A 430 87.22 -53.09 -64.99
C SER A 430 88.07 -54.30 -65.37
N LYS A 431 87.54 -55.52 -65.14
CA LYS A 431 88.19 -56.77 -65.60
C LYS A 431 88.28 -56.84 -67.13
N ALA A 432 87.24 -56.41 -67.85
CA ALA A 432 87.22 -56.37 -69.31
C ALA A 432 88.27 -55.40 -69.86
N VAL A 433 88.39 -54.19 -69.31
CA VAL A 433 89.46 -53.22 -69.68
C VAL A 433 90.83 -53.87 -69.52
N ALA A 434 91.12 -54.47 -68.36
CA ALA A 434 92.41 -55.11 -68.11
C ALA A 434 92.72 -56.25 -69.09
N GLN A 435 91.70 -57.01 -69.52
CA GLN A 435 91.86 -58.08 -70.49
C GLN A 435 92.08 -57.56 -71.93
N ILE A 436 91.38 -56.49 -72.32
CA ILE A 436 91.52 -55.86 -73.63
C ILE A 436 92.88 -55.14 -73.72
N GLU A 437 93.37 -54.51 -72.65
CA GLU A 437 94.73 -53.92 -72.60
C GLU A 437 95.83 -54.98 -72.78
N LYS A 438 95.64 -56.17 -72.18
CA LYS A 438 96.51 -57.33 -72.46
C LYS A 438 96.43 -57.75 -73.93
N LEU A 439 95.23 -57.86 -74.49
CA LEU A 439 95.05 -58.18 -75.91
C LEU A 439 95.72 -57.14 -76.83
N ALA A 440 95.60 -55.85 -76.53
CA ALA A 440 96.26 -54.78 -77.29
C ALA A 440 97.78 -54.96 -77.29
N THR A 441 98.33 -55.37 -76.16
CA THR A 441 99.76 -55.67 -76.01
C THR A 441 100.17 -56.89 -76.86
N GLU A 442 99.39 -57.97 -76.85
CA GLU A 442 99.65 -59.17 -77.67
C GLU A 442 99.52 -58.91 -79.18
N VAL A 443 98.54 -58.11 -79.60
CA VAL A 443 98.39 -57.70 -81.00
C VAL A 443 99.60 -56.86 -81.44
N LYS A 444 100.08 -55.96 -80.58
CA LYS A 444 101.29 -55.17 -80.84
C LYS A 444 102.53 -56.05 -80.97
N HIS A 445 102.70 -57.05 -80.12
CA HIS A 445 103.78 -58.04 -80.24
C HIS A 445 103.68 -58.84 -81.54
N SER A 446 102.48 -59.31 -81.90
CA SER A 446 102.23 -60.05 -83.14
C SER A 446 102.55 -59.23 -84.39
N LYS A 447 102.21 -57.93 -84.38
CA LYS A 447 102.54 -56.99 -85.46
C LYS A 447 104.05 -56.84 -85.62
N SER A 448 104.79 -56.65 -84.52
CA SER A 448 106.26 -56.59 -84.54
C SER A 448 106.88 -57.84 -85.15
N ALA A 449 106.40 -59.03 -84.77
CA ALA A 449 106.89 -60.29 -85.32
C ALA A 449 106.59 -60.45 -86.83
N MET A 450 105.46 -59.94 -87.31
CA MET A 450 105.12 -59.94 -88.73
C MET A 450 105.97 -58.94 -89.54
N ASP A 451 106.28 -57.78 -88.98
CA ASP A 451 107.19 -56.81 -89.60
C ASP A 451 108.61 -57.39 -89.74
N GLU A 452 109.08 -58.12 -88.73
CA GLU A 452 110.34 -58.86 -88.79
C GLU A 452 110.30 -59.96 -89.87
N LEU A 453 109.24 -60.76 -89.94
CA LEU A 453 109.08 -61.81 -90.96
C LEU A 453 109.02 -61.23 -92.38
N LYS A 454 108.36 -60.07 -92.56
CA LYS A 454 108.34 -59.34 -93.83
C LYS A 454 109.74 -58.89 -94.23
N SER A 455 110.53 -58.40 -93.28
CA SER A 455 111.93 -58.00 -93.49
C SER A 455 112.80 -59.19 -93.89
N GLU A 456 112.71 -60.32 -93.18
CA GLU A 456 113.45 -61.55 -93.52
C GLU A 456 113.04 -62.13 -94.88
N SER A 457 111.75 -62.11 -95.20
CA SER A 457 111.26 -62.55 -96.52
C SER A 457 111.84 -61.71 -97.67
N ASN A 458 111.98 -60.39 -97.47
CA ASN A 458 112.62 -59.51 -98.46
C ASN A 458 114.11 -59.81 -98.63
N LYS A 459 114.83 -60.09 -97.53
CA LYS A 459 116.24 -60.51 -97.59
C LYS A 459 116.40 -61.81 -98.37
N ILE A 460 115.54 -62.80 -98.13
CA ILE A 460 115.53 -64.07 -98.88
C ILE A 460 115.28 -63.80 -100.37
N GLY A 461 114.33 -62.92 -100.71
CA GLY A 461 114.10 -62.49 -102.10
C GLY A 461 115.38 -61.98 -102.77
N GLY A 462 116.12 -61.08 -102.09
CA GLY A 462 117.40 -60.58 -102.61
C GLY A 462 118.48 -61.66 -102.78
N VAL A 463 118.53 -62.65 -101.89
CA VAL A 463 119.45 -63.81 -102.02
C VAL A 463 119.07 -64.66 -103.24
N LEU A 464 117.78 -64.88 -103.49
CA LEU A 464 117.30 -65.65 -104.64
C LEU A 464 117.62 -64.97 -105.97
N ASP A 465 117.53 -63.64 -106.05
CA ASP A 465 117.95 -62.89 -107.25
C ASP A 465 119.44 -63.10 -107.56
N VAL A 466 120.29 -63.16 -106.53
CA VAL A 466 121.72 -63.49 -106.69
C VAL A 466 121.91 -64.93 -107.14
N ILE A 467 121.20 -65.90 -106.56
CA ILE A 467 121.28 -67.31 -106.97
C ILE A 467 120.82 -67.48 -108.42
N LYS A 468 119.76 -66.79 -108.83
CA LYS A 468 119.27 -66.77 -110.21
C LYS A 468 120.35 -66.24 -111.16
N ALA A 469 120.97 -65.12 -110.81
CA ALA A 469 122.06 -64.54 -111.60
C ALA A 469 123.28 -65.48 -111.71
N VAL A 470 123.64 -66.16 -110.61
CA VAL A 470 124.72 -67.16 -110.60
C VAL A 470 124.36 -68.37 -111.45
N ALA A 471 123.13 -68.87 -111.38
CA ALA A 471 122.65 -69.98 -112.19
C ALA A 471 122.64 -69.62 -113.70
N GLU A 472 122.22 -68.42 -114.08
CA GLU A 472 122.31 -67.92 -115.46
C GLU A 472 123.76 -67.80 -115.94
N GLN A 473 124.65 -67.23 -115.12
CA GLN A 473 126.08 -67.18 -115.43
C GLN A 473 126.68 -68.58 -115.58
N THR A 474 126.30 -69.52 -114.71
CA THR A 474 126.79 -70.91 -114.74
C THR A 474 126.26 -71.64 -115.98
N ASN A 475 125.01 -71.40 -116.38
CA ASN A 475 124.42 -71.91 -117.61
C ASN A 475 125.15 -71.39 -118.86
N LEU A 476 125.52 -70.11 -118.88
CA LEU A 476 126.32 -69.48 -119.95
C LEU A 476 127.76 -70.03 -120.00
N LEU A 477 128.41 -70.19 -118.85
CA LEU A 477 129.75 -70.80 -118.76
C LEU A 477 129.74 -72.26 -119.22
N ALA A 478 128.74 -73.02 -118.82
CA ALA A 478 128.54 -74.41 -119.23
C ALA A 478 128.26 -74.52 -120.74
N LEU A 479 127.47 -73.61 -121.32
CA LEU A 479 127.26 -73.54 -122.77
C LEU A 479 128.57 -73.28 -123.52
N ASN A 480 129.38 -72.34 -123.05
CA ASN A 480 130.70 -72.06 -123.66
C ASN A 480 131.65 -73.25 -123.53
N ALA A 481 131.64 -73.96 -122.39
CA ALA A 481 132.43 -75.18 -122.20
C ALA A 481 131.97 -76.34 -123.10
N ALA A 482 130.65 -76.51 -123.29
CA ALA A 482 130.09 -77.51 -124.19
C ALA A 482 130.47 -77.24 -125.66
N ILE A 483 130.47 -75.96 -126.06
CA ILE A 483 130.93 -75.54 -127.39
C ILE A 483 132.41 -75.88 -127.60
N GLU A 484 133.29 -75.59 -126.62
CA GLU A 484 134.72 -75.84 -126.78
C GLU A 484 135.07 -77.34 -126.67
N ALA A 485 134.31 -78.12 -125.89
CA ALA A 485 134.42 -79.57 -125.85
C ALA A 485 134.03 -80.23 -127.18
N ALA A 486 133.00 -79.72 -127.87
CA ALA A 486 132.64 -80.17 -129.23
C ALA A 486 133.74 -79.87 -130.26
N ARG A 487 134.53 -78.81 -130.01
CA ARG A 487 135.65 -78.37 -130.87
C ARG A 487 136.90 -79.26 -130.75
N ALA A 488 137.11 -79.88 -129.58
CA ALA A 488 138.25 -80.76 -129.30
C ALA A 488 138.09 -82.21 -129.82
N GLY A 489 136.95 -82.55 -130.45
CA GLY A 489 136.72 -83.86 -131.07
C GLY A 489 136.78 -85.03 -130.09
N GLU A 490 137.34 -86.18 -130.51
CA GLU A 490 137.39 -87.43 -129.72
C GLU A 490 138.03 -87.27 -128.32
N ALA A 491 138.95 -86.31 -128.13
CA ALA A 491 139.56 -86.03 -126.83
C ALA A 491 138.65 -85.25 -125.85
N GLY A 492 137.64 -84.52 -126.36
CA GLY A 492 136.75 -83.64 -125.58
C GLY A 492 135.46 -84.30 -125.09
N ARG A 493 135.21 -85.56 -125.44
CA ARG A 493 133.93 -86.23 -125.22
C ARG A 493 133.55 -86.37 -123.74
N GLY A 494 134.52 -86.60 -122.85
CA GLY A 494 134.30 -86.61 -121.40
C GLY A 494 133.96 -85.21 -120.84
N PHE A 495 134.57 -84.16 -121.39
CA PHE A 495 134.30 -82.77 -121.01
C PHE A 495 132.93 -82.28 -121.48
N ALA A 496 132.48 -82.70 -122.67
CA ALA A 496 131.16 -82.35 -123.19
C ALA A 496 130.03 -82.89 -122.29
N VAL A 497 130.16 -84.13 -121.79
CA VAL A 497 129.17 -84.71 -120.86
C VAL A 497 129.12 -83.93 -119.55
N VAL A 498 130.27 -83.53 -119.00
CA VAL A 498 130.32 -82.71 -117.78
C VAL A 498 129.72 -81.32 -118.02
N ALA A 499 130.00 -80.69 -119.17
CA ALA A 499 129.45 -79.38 -119.49
C ALA A 499 127.92 -79.42 -119.66
N ASP A 500 127.37 -80.44 -120.33
CA ASP A 500 125.91 -80.64 -120.44
C ASP A 500 125.27 -80.95 -119.07
N GLU A 501 125.96 -81.70 -118.20
CA GLU A 501 125.50 -81.96 -116.83
C GLU A 501 125.49 -80.68 -115.97
N VAL A 502 126.53 -79.83 -116.08
CA VAL A 502 126.57 -78.52 -115.41
C VAL A 502 125.51 -77.58 -115.97
N ARG A 503 125.25 -77.62 -117.28
CA ARG A 503 124.19 -76.82 -117.91
C ARG A 503 122.80 -77.25 -117.42
N SER A 504 122.55 -78.56 -117.40
CA SER A 504 121.33 -79.15 -116.84
C SER A 504 121.16 -78.79 -115.36
N LEU A 505 122.23 -78.84 -114.56
CA LEU A 505 122.21 -78.45 -113.15
C LEU A 505 121.95 -76.96 -112.97
N ALA A 506 122.56 -76.09 -113.78
CA ALA A 506 122.33 -74.65 -113.76
C ALA A 506 120.88 -74.31 -114.15
N GLN A 507 120.33 -74.97 -115.17
CA GLN A 507 118.94 -74.80 -115.58
C GLN A 507 117.96 -75.31 -114.51
N ARG A 508 118.24 -76.47 -113.88
CA ARG A 508 117.47 -76.97 -112.72
C ARG A 508 117.56 -76.03 -111.52
N THR A 509 118.73 -75.43 -111.28
CA THR A 509 118.94 -74.44 -110.21
C THR A 509 118.15 -73.17 -110.48
N GLN A 510 118.14 -72.69 -111.72
CA GLN A 510 117.34 -71.54 -112.16
C GLN A 510 115.84 -71.80 -111.98
N THR A 511 115.33 -72.93 -112.49
CA THR A 511 113.91 -73.31 -112.31
C THR A 511 113.54 -73.45 -110.82
N SER A 512 114.39 -74.08 -110.00
CA SER A 512 114.14 -74.19 -108.55
C SER A 512 114.17 -72.83 -107.87
N THR A 513 115.05 -71.92 -108.29
CA THR A 513 115.13 -70.56 -107.76
C THR A 513 113.90 -69.74 -108.15
N GLU A 514 113.36 -69.93 -109.36
CA GLU A 514 112.11 -69.31 -109.80
C GLU A 514 110.89 -69.85 -109.01
N GLU A 515 110.84 -71.16 -108.75
CA GLU A 515 109.82 -71.76 -107.89
C GLU A 515 109.90 -71.21 -106.45
N ILE A 516 111.10 -71.12 -105.86
CA ILE A 516 111.28 -70.54 -104.52
C ILE A 516 110.97 -69.03 -104.53
N ALA A 517 111.35 -68.29 -105.57
CA ALA A 517 111.02 -66.87 -105.70
C ALA A 517 109.49 -66.65 -105.78
N ALA A 518 108.77 -67.53 -106.49
CA ALA A 518 107.31 -67.52 -106.50
C ALA A 518 106.73 -67.83 -105.11
N LEU A 519 107.29 -68.81 -104.38
CA LEU A 519 106.90 -69.10 -102.99
C LEU A 519 107.16 -67.94 -102.04
N ILE A 520 108.31 -67.26 -102.15
CA ILE A 520 108.66 -66.09 -101.33
C ILE A 520 107.82 -64.88 -101.70
N SER A 521 107.50 -64.67 -102.97
CA SER A 521 106.55 -63.63 -103.40
C SER A 521 105.14 -63.90 -102.84
N GLY A 522 104.70 -65.17 -102.85
CA GLY A 522 103.46 -65.60 -102.20
C GLY A 522 103.51 -65.47 -100.67
N LEU A 523 104.67 -65.70 -100.04
CA LEU A 523 104.89 -65.45 -98.61
C LEU A 523 104.79 -63.95 -98.31
N HIS A 524 105.50 -63.11 -99.06
CA HIS A 524 105.52 -61.65 -98.91
C HIS A 524 104.11 -61.04 -99.01
N THR A 525 103.35 -61.46 -100.02
CA THR A 525 101.95 -61.06 -100.22
C THR A 525 101.10 -61.43 -99.01
N ARG A 526 101.21 -62.66 -98.52
CA ARG A 526 100.47 -63.14 -97.34
C ARG A 526 100.90 -62.43 -96.06
N THR A 527 102.19 -62.22 -95.81
CA THR A 527 102.66 -61.44 -94.65
C THR A 527 102.20 -59.99 -94.69
N THR A 528 102.17 -59.37 -95.87
CA THR A 528 101.63 -58.00 -96.03
C THR A 528 100.14 -57.97 -95.73
N GLN A 529 99.39 -58.98 -96.20
CA GLN A 529 97.97 -59.12 -95.87
C GLN A 529 97.74 -59.31 -94.35
N VAL A 530 98.54 -60.14 -93.68
CA VAL A 530 98.47 -60.34 -92.22
C VAL A 530 98.85 -59.08 -91.45
N ALA A 531 99.86 -58.33 -91.89
CA ALA A 531 100.22 -57.05 -91.29
C ALA A 531 99.06 -56.04 -91.35
N THR A 532 98.37 -55.92 -92.49
CA THR A 532 97.16 -55.08 -92.61
C THR A 532 96.04 -55.55 -91.68
N ILE A 533 95.86 -56.86 -91.50
CA ILE A 533 94.88 -57.41 -90.56
C ILE A 533 95.26 -57.05 -89.12
N LEU A 534 96.54 -57.09 -88.75
CA LEU A 534 97.03 -56.73 -87.42
C LEU A 534 96.92 -55.23 -87.15
N ASP A 535 97.13 -54.36 -88.15
CA ASP A 535 96.86 -52.91 -88.05
C ASP A 535 95.39 -52.64 -87.74
N ASN A 536 94.48 -53.28 -88.49
CA ASN A 536 93.05 -53.17 -88.23
C ASN A 536 92.69 -53.74 -86.86
N SER A 537 93.30 -54.85 -86.45
CA SER A 537 93.06 -55.47 -85.14
C SER A 537 93.55 -54.58 -83.99
N GLN A 538 94.68 -53.88 -84.18
CA GLN A 538 95.19 -52.90 -83.22
C GLN A 538 94.19 -51.75 -83.05
N ALA A 539 93.74 -51.14 -84.16
CA ALA A 539 92.77 -50.06 -84.13
C ALA A 539 91.43 -50.48 -83.49
N LEU A 540 90.93 -51.68 -83.81
CA LEU A 540 89.73 -52.25 -83.19
C LEU A 540 89.89 -52.46 -81.69
N THR A 541 91.07 -52.89 -81.24
CA THR A 541 91.35 -53.12 -79.82
C THR A 541 91.44 -51.80 -79.06
N GLU A 542 92.10 -50.78 -79.61
CA GLU A 542 92.17 -49.43 -79.02
C GLU A 542 90.77 -48.81 -78.89
N ASN A 543 89.93 -48.93 -79.93
CA ASN A 543 88.53 -48.50 -79.87
C ASN A 543 87.72 -49.28 -78.82
N SER A 544 87.96 -50.59 -78.70
CA SER A 544 87.31 -51.43 -77.68
C SER A 544 87.68 -51.00 -76.25
N VAL A 545 88.93 -50.60 -76.00
CA VAL A 545 89.35 -50.04 -74.70
C VAL A 545 88.60 -48.73 -74.41
N GLU A 546 88.52 -47.83 -75.38
CA GLU A 546 87.82 -46.56 -75.24
C GLU A 546 86.32 -46.75 -74.95
N LEU A 547 85.63 -47.58 -75.73
CA LEU A 547 84.22 -47.91 -75.51
C LEU A 547 83.98 -48.53 -74.12
N THR A 548 84.88 -49.42 -73.68
CA THR A 548 84.77 -50.07 -72.36
C THR A 548 85.00 -49.07 -71.21
N ARG A 549 85.94 -48.12 -71.36
CA ARG A 549 86.13 -47.02 -70.38
C ARG A 549 84.92 -46.10 -70.31
N ASN A 550 84.31 -45.77 -71.45
CA ASN A 550 83.08 -44.98 -71.50
C ASN A 550 81.89 -45.70 -70.82
N ALA A 551 81.81 -47.04 -70.97
CA ALA A 551 80.84 -47.85 -70.25
C ALA A 551 81.07 -47.79 -68.73
N GLY A 552 82.33 -47.90 -68.26
CA GLY A 552 82.68 -47.77 -66.84
C GLY A 552 82.30 -46.40 -66.26
N ALA A 553 82.63 -45.31 -66.97
CA ALA A 553 82.21 -43.96 -66.57
C ALA A 553 80.69 -43.81 -66.46
N SER A 554 79.94 -44.44 -67.38
CA SER A 554 78.47 -44.43 -67.36
C SER A 554 77.91 -45.19 -66.16
N ILE A 555 78.48 -46.35 -65.81
CA ILE A 555 78.10 -47.13 -64.61
C ILE A 555 78.40 -46.35 -63.32
N ASN A 556 79.53 -45.64 -63.26
CA ASN A 556 79.84 -44.79 -62.11
C ASN A 556 78.82 -43.64 -61.94
N ASN A 557 78.43 -42.99 -63.05
CA ASN A 557 77.37 -41.98 -63.03
C ASN A 557 76.01 -42.57 -62.58
N MET A 558 75.68 -43.80 -63.01
CA MET A 558 74.48 -44.50 -62.53
C MET A 558 74.55 -44.75 -61.02
N THR A 559 75.70 -45.19 -60.51
CA THR A 559 75.89 -45.44 -59.07
C THR A 559 75.67 -44.17 -58.26
N GLN A 560 76.17 -43.02 -58.72
CA GLN A 560 75.94 -41.73 -58.08
C GLN A 560 74.45 -41.31 -58.12
N ALA A 561 73.78 -41.50 -59.26
CA ALA A 561 72.36 -41.20 -59.39
C ALA A 561 71.49 -42.09 -58.48
N ILE A 562 71.82 -43.37 -58.37
CA ILE A 562 71.14 -44.32 -57.48
C ILE A 562 71.32 -43.93 -56.00
N SER A 563 72.52 -43.49 -55.59
CA SER A 563 72.76 -43.01 -54.23
C SER A 563 71.94 -41.75 -53.89
N THR A 564 71.73 -40.87 -54.88
CA THR A 564 70.81 -39.72 -54.72
C THR A 564 69.37 -40.20 -54.54
N ILE A 565 68.92 -41.21 -55.30
CA ILE A 565 67.57 -41.78 -55.16
C ILE A 565 67.37 -42.40 -53.76
N GLU A 566 68.35 -43.14 -53.24
CA GLU A 566 68.33 -43.68 -51.88
C GLU A 566 68.15 -42.57 -50.84
N THR A 567 68.91 -41.48 -50.95
CA THR A 567 68.82 -40.32 -50.05
C THR A 567 67.45 -39.64 -50.15
N MET A 568 66.92 -39.46 -51.36
CA MET A 568 65.59 -38.89 -51.57
C MET A 568 64.49 -39.76 -50.93
N ASN A 569 64.58 -41.08 -51.07
CA ASN A 569 63.61 -41.99 -50.48
C ASN A 569 63.61 -41.94 -48.95
N HIS A 570 64.78 -41.79 -48.31
CA HIS A 570 64.85 -41.54 -46.87
C HIS A 570 64.17 -40.23 -46.46
N GLN A 571 64.33 -39.15 -47.23
CA GLN A 571 63.64 -37.89 -46.97
C GLN A 571 62.12 -38.01 -47.16
N ILE A 572 61.67 -38.73 -48.19
CA ILE A 572 60.23 -38.98 -48.42
C ILE A 572 59.64 -39.80 -47.27
N ALA A 573 60.32 -40.84 -46.80
CA ALA A 573 59.86 -41.64 -45.67
C ALA A 573 59.75 -40.79 -44.38
N ALA A 574 60.76 -39.97 -44.07
CA ALA A 574 60.71 -39.07 -42.91
C ALA A 574 59.59 -38.02 -43.02
N ALA A 575 59.39 -37.43 -44.20
CA ALA A 575 58.31 -36.49 -44.44
C ALA A 575 56.92 -37.16 -44.33
N ALA A 576 56.79 -38.42 -44.77
CA ALA A 576 55.57 -39.19 -44.61
C ALA A 576 55.27 -39.50 -43.13
N GLU A 577 56.27 -39.84 -42.31
CA GLU A 577 56.08 -39.99 -40.85
C GLU A 577 55.60 -38.70 -40.19
N GLU A 578 56.19 -37.56 -40.55
CA GLU A 578 55.77 -36.24 -40.06
C GLU A 578 54.33 -35.90 -40.49
N GLN A 579 53.99 -36.14 -41.76
CA GLN A 579 52.62 -35.96 -42.25
C GLN A 579 51.62 -36.87 -41.55
N SER A 580 52.00 -38.10 -41.19
CA SER A 580 51.13 -39.03 -40.45
C SER A 580 50.84 -38.50 -39.05
N ALA A 581 51.84 -37.91 -38.37
CA ALA A 581 51.64 -37.30 -37.06
C ALA A 581 50.71 -36.09 -37.13
N VAL A 582 50.88 -35.23 -38.14
CA VAL A 582 50.01 -34.06 -38.37
C VAL A 582 48.58 -34.49 -38.72
N ALA A 583 48.40 -35.52 -39.56
CA ALA A 583 47.08 -36.03 -39.89
C ALA A 583 46.33 -36.56 -38.66
N GLU A 584 47.02 -37.25 -37.75
CA GLU A 584 46.43 -37.73 -36.50
C GLU A 584 46.05 -36.57 -35.55
N GLU A 585 46.88 -35.54 -35.47
CA GLU A 585 46.58 -34.33 -34.69
C GLU A 585 45.35 -33.57 -35.24
N ILE A 586 45.25 -33.45 -36.56
CA ILE A 586 44.08 -32.85 -37.21
C ILE A 586 42.85 -33.72 -36.96
N ASN A 587 42.94 -35.05 -37.10
CA ASN A 587 41.83 -35.96 -36.81
C ASN A 587 41.31 -35.79 -35.36
N ARG A 588 42.21 -35.67 -34.38
CA ARG A 588 41.85 -35.39 -32.99
C ARG A 588 41.18 -34.02 -32.82
N SER A 589 41.66 -33.01 -33.54
CA SER A 589 41.06 -31.66 -33.52
C SER A 589 39.65 -31.65 -34.12
N VAL A 590 39.44 -32.41 -35.19
CA VAL A 590 38.14 -32.59 -35.86
C VAL A 590 37.14 -33.27 -34.93
N LEU A 591 37.56 -34.29 -34.17
CA LEU A 591 36.72 -34.92 -33.14
C LEU A 591 36.32 -33.92 -32.03
N ASN A 592 37.24 -33.09 -31.56
CA ASN A 592 36.90 -32.03 -30.59
C ASN A 592 35.90 -31.02 -31.16
N VAL A 593 36.03 -30.63 -32.44
CA VAL A 593 35.06 -29.72 -33.10
C VAL A 593 33.68 -30.37 -33.18
N ARG A 594 33.61 -31.67 -33.45
CA ARG A 594 32.36 -32.43 -33.45
C ARG A 594 31.71 -32.42 -32.06
N ASP A 595 32.46 -32.67 -31.01
CA ASP A 595 31.93 -32.66 -29.64
C ASP A 595 31.41 -31.27 -29.24
N ILE A 596 32.14 -30.20 -29.58
CA ILE A 596 31.69 -28.81 -29.36
C ILE A 596 30.42 -28.51 -30.15
N SER A 597 30.30 -29.02 -31.38
CA SER A 597 29.11 -28.86 -32.21
C SER A 597 27.90 -29.55 -31.56
N GLU A 598 28.06 -30.78 -31.05
CA GLU A 598 27.03 -31.52 -30.32
C GLU A 598 26.56 -30.73 -29.07
N GLN A 599 27.50 -30.19 -28.29
CA GLN A 599 27.19 -29.36 -27.12
C GLN A 599 26.47 -28.05 -27.51
N THR A 600 26.83 -27.44 -28.64
CA THR A 600 26.19 -26.23 -29.17
C THR A 600 24.77 -26.52 -29.65
N ALA A 601 24.51 -27.69 -30.23
CA ALA A 601 23.16 -28.14 -30.58
C ALA A 601 22.28 -28.23 -29.32
N SER A 602 22.74 -28.92 -28.27
CA SER A 602 21.99 -29.04 -27.01
C SER A 602 21.73 -27.68 -26.35
N ALA A 603 22.72 -26.78 -26.32
CA ALA A 603 22.55 -25.42 -25.79
C ALA A 603 21.54 -24.60 -26.61
N SER A 604 21.50 -24.81 -27.93
CA SER A 604 20.52 -24.18 -28.82
C SER A 604 19.10 -24.71 -28.52
N GLU A 605 18.92 -26.01 -28.32
CA GLU A 605 17.61 -26.57 -27.93
C GLU A 605 17.10 -25.98 -26.60
N GLU A 606 17.97 -25.84 -25.60
CA GLU A 606 17.62 -25.22 -24.31
C GLU A 606 17.27 -23.73 -24.46
N THR A 607 18.00 -23.01 -25.30
CA THR A 607 17.72 -21.59 -25.62
C THR A 607 16.40 -21.44 -26.36
N ALA A 608 16.06 -22.35 -27.28
CA ALA A 608 14.78 -22.36 -27.98
C ALA A 608 13.62 -22.58 -27.00
N ALA A 609 13.74 -23.57 -26.11
CA ALA A 609 12.74 -23.83 -25.07
C ALA A 609 12.53 -22.61 -24.16
N SER A 610 13.63 -21.96 -23.74
CA SER A 610 13.58 -20.75 -22.92
C SER A 610 12.93 -19.56 -23.65
N SER A 611 13.19 -19.42 -24.96
CA SER A 611 12.57 -18.38 -25.80
C SER A 611 11.06 -18.55 -25.90
N VAL A 612 10.59 -19.80 -26.07
CA VAL A 612 9.15 -20.13 -26.07
C VAL A 612 8.52 -19.77 -24.72
N GLU A 613 9.19 -20.07 -23.61
CA GLU A 613 8.68 -19.74 -22.28
C GLU A 613 8.66 -18.23 -22.02
N LEU A 614 9.65 -17.47 -22.50
CA LEU A 614 9.65 -16.00 -22.46
C LEU A 614 8.50 -15.41 -23.27
N ALA A 615 8.24 -15.93 -24.47
CA ALA A 615 7.10 -15.51 -25.28
C ALA A 615 5.77 -15.80 -24.56
N ARG A 616 5.65 -16.99 -23.93
CA ARG A 616 4.48 -17.37 -23.13
C ARG A 616 4.27 -16.44 -21.94
N LEU A 617 5.34 -16.11 -21.21
CA LEU A 617 5.30 -15.20 -20.07
C LEU A 617 4.95 -13.77 -20.52
N GLY A 618 5.49 -13.32 -21.65
CA GLY A 618 5.12 -12.06 -22.29
C GLY A 618 3.62 -11.99 -22.58
N VAL A 619 3.05 -13.01 -23.23
CA VAL A 619 1.59 -13.08 -23.49
C VAL A 619 0.79 -13.10 -22.18
N HIS A 620 1.26 -13.80 -21.15
CA HIS A 620 0.60 -13.82 -19.84
C HIS A 620 0.61 -12.44 -19.17
N LEU A 621 1.76 -11.75 -19.16
CA LEU A 621 1.87 -10.38 -18.64
C LEU A 621 1.02 -9.40 -19.44
N GLN A 622 0.97 -9.54 -20.77
CA GLN A 622 0.10 -8.73 -21.63
C GLN A 622 -1.37 -8.91 -21.25
N SER A 623 -1.79 -10.15 -20.97
CA SER A 623 -3.15 -10.46 -20.50
C SER A 623 -3.46 -9.80 -19.15
N LEU A 624 -2.54 -9.90 -18.18
CA LEU A 624 -2.70 -9.25 -16.87
C LEU A 624 -2.77 -7.72 -16.98
N VAL A 625 -1.93 -7.12 -17.82
CA VAL A 625 -1.89 -5.67 -18.08
C VAL A 625 -3.15 -5.22 -18.83
N SER A 626 -3.67 -6.02 -19.77
CA SER A 626 -4.88 -5.68 -20.53
C SER A 626 -6.17 -5.64 -19.71
N ARG A 627 -6.17 -6.18 -18.48
CA ARG A 627 -7.27 -5.98 -17.52
C ARG A 627 -7.40 -4.53 -17.10
N PHE A 628 -6.31 -3.77 -17.14
CA PHE A 628 -6.31 -2.35 -16.82
C PHE A 628 -6.63 -1.54 -18.07
N LYS A 629 -7.65 -0.67 -17.97
CA LYS A 629 -7.97 0.35 -18.98
C LYS A 629 -7.17 1.60 -18.64
N VAL A 630 -6.23 1.95 -19.50
CA VAL A 630 -5.23 3.01 -19.29
C VAL A 630 -5.63 4.25 -20.06
#